data_AF-A0A4Q6EG51-F1
#
_entry.id   AF-A0A4Q6EG51-F1
#
_cell.length_a   1.000
_cell.length_b   1.000
_cell.length_c   1.000
_cell.angle_alpha   90.00
_cell.angle_beta   90.00
_cell.angle_gamma   90.00
#
_symmetry.space_group_name_H-M   'P 1'
#
loop_
_entity.id
_entity.type
_entity.pdbx_description
1 polymer ?
#
loop_
_entity_poly.entity_id
_entity_poly.type
_entity_poly.pdbx_seq_one_letter_code
_entity_poly.pdbx_strand_id
1 'polypeptide(L)'
;MHHLLKSSIAAVFVAGLSVTAAMAQQPRKRPDPVYIDATENTIVRSFIDLPNGNGRVTHSVNVGSPTTVHYTYDMDKGSIVALWKGDFLNASSMWIERGDGSSRVRGKATYFGKMALTLNKLSNDQATWSADTSGTKYKPTGYKLDDTGLPTFMYQIYGVQVSDASRVLPNSEGIKREITAQGAATGMYARLASAKQIVKVSEALYTIDDKAYQIRLDDGVVPVIRLSAEGQELVVPFKGKLTYSIIF
;
A
#
# COMPACT_ATOMS: atom_id res chain seq x y z
N MET A 1 2.70 -98.53 36.97
CA MET A 1 2.54 -98.73 35.51
C MET A 1 1.35 -97.89 35.06
N HIS A 2 1.57 -97.00 34.09
CA HIS A 2 0.64 -96.16 33.32
C HIS A 2 -0.74 -95.78 33.87
N HIS A 3 -1.02 -94.46 33.90
CA HIS A 3 -2.08 -93.90 33.04
C HIS A 3 -1.90 -92.39 32.82
N LEU A 4 -1.95 -91.98 31.55
CA LEU A 4 -2.23 -90.61 31.12
C LEU A 4 -3.66 -90.22 31.54
N LEU A 5 -3.85 -88.96 31.96
CA LEU A 5 -5.09 -88.23 31.70
C LEU A 5 -4.80 -86.77 31.33
N LYS A 6 -5.34 -86.40 30.16
CA LYS A 6 -5.46 -85.05 29.58
C LYS A 6 -6.52 -84.23 30.32
N SER A 7 -6.36 -82.91 30.38
CA SER A 7 -7.42 -81.85 30.46
C SER A 7 -6.84 -80.65 31.23
N SER A 8 -7.06 -79.38 30.94
CA SER A 8 -7.62 -78.63 29.81
C SER A 8 -7.08 -77.20 29.95
N ILE A 9 -7.03 -76.49 28.84
CA ILE A 9 -6.61 -75.11 28.69
C ILE A 9 -7.57 -74.16 29.44
N ALA A 10 -7.01 -73.20 30.18
CA ALA A 10 -7.68 -71.93 30.47
C ALA A 10 -6.67 -70.80 30.27
N ALA A 11 -6.65 -70.22 29.07
CA ALA A 11 -5.93 -68.99 28.80
C ALA A 11 -6.70 -67.84 29.46
N VAL A 12 -6.12 -67.23 30.50
CA VAL A 12 -6.63 -66.00 31.09
C VAL A 12 -6.20 -64.85 30.17
N PHE A 13 -7.13 -64.37 29.35
CA PHE A 13 -6.97 -63.10 28.63
C PHE A 13 -7.16 -61.96 29.63
N VAL A 14 -6.07 -61.31 30.03
CA VAL A 14 -6.15 -60.01 30.70
C VAL A 14 -6.38 -58.97 29.62
N ALA A 15 -7.64 -58.54 29.45
CA ALA A 15 -7.97 -57.37 28.67
C ALA A 15 -7.45 -56.13 29.42
N GLY A 16 -6.23 -55.70 29.10
CA GLY A 16 -5.76 -54.38 29.48
C GLY A 16 -6.54 -53.33 28.71
N LEU A 17 -7.45 -52.61 29.39
CA LEU A 17 -8.03 -51.39 28.85
C LEU A 17 -6.91 -50.37 28.62
N SER A 18 -6.47 -50.20 27.37
CA SER A 18 -5.72 -49.01 26.97
C SER A 18 -6.69 -47.84 26.92
N VAL A 19 -6.76 -47.06 28.00
CA VAL A 19 -7.40 -45.74 27.98
C VAL A 19 -6.48 -44.80 27.21
N THR A 20 -6.63 -44.76 25.88
CA THR A 20 -6.16 -43.62 25.10
C THR A 20 -7.20 -42.53 25.25
N ALA A 21 -6.97 -41.62 26.20
CA ALA A 21 -7.71 -40.37 26.25
C ALA A 21 -7.31 -39.54 25.00
N ALA A 22 -8.12 -39.62 23.94
CA ALA A 22 -8.05 -38.66 22.85
C ALA A 22 -8.47 -37.30 23.44
N MET A 23 -7.50 -36.44 23.75
CA MET A 23 -7.78 -35.05 24.03
C MET A 23 -8.29 -34.43 22.73
N ALA A 24 -9.61 -34.33 22.57
CA ALA A 24 -10.22 -33.49 21.56
C ALA A 24 -9.75 -32.06 21.82
N GLN A 25 -8.81 -31.57 21.00
CA GLN A 25 -8.45 -30.16 21.00
C GLN A 25 -9.72 -29.39 20.67
N GLN A 26 -10.26 -28.65 21.63
CA GLN A 26 -11.31 -27.68 21.35
C GLN A 26 -10.81 -26.79 20.21
N PRO A 27 -11.64 -26.54 19.17
CA PRO A 27 -11.24 -25.64 18.10
C PRO A 27 -10.85 -24.31 18.74
N ARG A 28 -9.58 -23.91 18.60
CA ARG A 28 -9.10 -22.65 19.17
C ARG A 28 -9.98 -21.55 18.59
N LYS A 29 -10.77 -20.89 19.45
CA LYS A 29 -11.53 -19.69 19.06
C LYS A 29 -10.52 -18.71 18.50
N ARG A 30 -10.59 -18.41 17.20
CA ARG A 30 -9.73 -17.39 16.60
C ARG A 30 -10.03 -16.07 17.32
N PRO A 31 -9.01 -15.30 17.73
CA PRO A 31 -9.23 -13.99 18.33
C PRO A 31 -10.05 -13.11 17.38
N ASP A 32 -10.91 -12.27 17.95
CA ASP A 32 -11.69 -11.33 17.16
C ASP A 32 -10.74 -10.36 16.43
N PRO A 33 -11.08 -9.95 15.20
CA PRO A 33 -10.20 -9.09 14.42
C PRO A 33 -10.05 -7.72 15.06
N VAL A 34 -8.85 -7.14 14.97
CA VAL A 34 -8.59 -5.76 15.39
C VAL A 34 -8.76 -4.85 14.18
N TYR A 35 -9.94 -4.25 14.07
CA TYR A 35 -10.26 -3.28 13.04
C TYR A 35 -10.00 -1.85 13.53
N ILE A 36 -9.56 -1.01 12.61
CA ILE A 36 -9.50 0.44 12.79
C ILE A 36 -10.44 1.04 11.77
N ASP A 37 -11.42 1.79 12.24
CA ASP A 37 -12.37 2.51 11.40
C ASP A 37 -11.96 3.99 11.33
N ALA A 38 -12.31 4.66 10.23
CA ALA A 38 -12.01 6.07 10.01
C ALA A 38 -13.30 6.91 10.11
N THR A 39 -13.90 6.98 11.31
CA THR A 39 -15.09 7.81 11.58
C THR A 39 -14.81 9.31 11.54
N GLU A 40 -13.53 9.66 11.54
CA GLU A 40 -12.96 10.98 11.30
C GLU A 40 -11.66 10.82 10.48
N ASN A 41 -11.04 11.93 10.07
CA ASN A 41 -9.75 11.84 9.38
C ASN A 41 -8.72 11.20 10.32
N THR A 42 -8.26 10.01 9.98
CA THR A 42 -7.50 9.13 10.87
C THR A 42 -6.15 8.81 10.25
N ILE A 43 -5.09 8.78 11.05
CA ILE A 43 -3.73 8.47 10.57
C ILE A 43 -3.17 7.29 11.33
N VAL A 44 -2.75 6.26 10.60
CA VAL A 44 -2.14 5.05 11.17
C VAL A 44 -0.82 4.77 10.48
N ARG A 45 0.25 4.74 11.27
CA ARG A 45 1.56 4.22 10.83
C ARG A 45 1.62 2.72 11.08
N SER A 46 1.92 1.97 10.03
CA SER A 46 2.04 0.52 10.06
C SER A 46 2.83 0.07 8.82
N PHE A 47 3.21 -1.20 8.75
CA PHE A 47 3.69 -1.76 7.49
C PHE A 47 2.51 -2.11 6.57
N ILE A 48 2.71 -1.98 5.26
CA ILE A 48 1.76 -2.41 4.23
C ILE A 48 2.49 -3.31 3.25
N ASP A 49 1.95 -4.49 3.01
CA ASP A 49 2.42 -5.39 1.96
C ASP A 49 1.72 -5.05 0.64
N LEU A 50 2.50 -4.85 -0.42
CA LEU A 50 1.98 -4.64 -1.76
C LEU A 50 1.73 -6.00 -2.43
N PRO A 51 0.67 -6.12 -3.25
CA PRO A 51 0.36 -7.38 -3.93
C PRO A 51 1.45 -7.76 -4.95
N ASN A 52 1.37 -8.99 -5.47
CA ASN A 52 2.21 -9.49 -6.56
C ASN A 52 3.72 -9.46 -6.26
N GLY A 53 4.12 -9.54 -4.98
CA GLY A 53 5.53 -9.54 -4.59
C GLY A 53 6.22 -8.17 -4.75
N ASN A 54 5.45 -7.08 -4.83
CA ASN A 54 5.98 -5.71 -4.97
C ASN A 54 6.66 -5.17 -3.70
N GLY A 55 6.80 -6.00 -2.66
CA GLY A 55 7.53 -5.71 -1.44
C GLY A 55 6.66 -5.13 -0.32
N ARG A 56 7.33 -4.72 0.76
CA ARG A 56 6.72 -4.15 1.96
C ARG A 56 7.10 -2.69 2.09
N VAL A 57 6.08 -1.85 2.29
CA VAL A 57 6.23 -0.44 2.62
C VAL A 57 6.42 -0.32 4.12
N THR A 58 7.64 -0.03 4.55
CA THR A 58 8.03 0.01 5.97
C THR A 58 7.80 1.38 6.61
N HIS A 59 7.83 2.46 5.83
CA HIS A 59 7.55 3.82 6.29
C HIS A 59 6.20 4.31 5.76
N SER A 60 5.18 3.45 5.88
CA SER A 60 3.85 3.75 5.40
C SER A 60 3.05 4.60 6.39
N VAL A 61 2.26 5.53 5.86
CA VAL A 61 1.25 6.29 6.58
C VAL A 61 -0.08 6.08 5.87
N ASN A 62 -1.00 5.41 6.55
CA ASN A 62 -2.36 5.20 6.08
C ASN A 62 -3.21 6.37 6.54
N VAL A 63 -3.92 6.98 5.59
CA VAL A 63 -4.78 8.13 5.84
C VAL A 63 -6.22 7.73 5.54
N GLY A 64 -7.01 7.70 6.60
CA GLY A 64 -8.43 7.40 6.60
C GLY A 64 -9.26 8.67 6.52
N SER A 65 -10.46 8.58 5.95
CA SER A 65 -11.42 9.68 5.84
C SER A 65 -12.84 9.18 6.15
N PRO A 66 -13.70 9.98 6.81
CA PRO A 66 -15.09 9.59 7.06
C PRO A 66 -15.92 9.44 5.77
N THR A 67 -15.39 9.90 4.64
CA THR A 67 -16.01 9.73 3.32
C THR A 67 -15.67 8.39 2.65
N THR A 68 -15.07 7.46 3.39
CA THR A 68 -14.73 6.07 2.97
C THR A 68 -13.68 5.98 1.86
N VAL A 69 -12.95 7.07 1.56
CA VAL A 69 -11.79 7.05 0.66
C VAL A 69 -10.52 7.14 1.49
N HIS A 70 -9.58 6.26 1.19
CA HIS A 70 -8.39 6.06 2.00
C HIS A 70 -7.18 5.86 1.12
N TYR A 71 -6.00 6.25 1.58
CA TYR A 71 -4.77 6.03 0.84
C TYR A 71 -3.60 5.69 1.76
N THR A 72 -2.59 5.03 1.18
CA THR A 72 -1.31 4.76 1.84
C THR A 72 -0.24 5.60 1.17
N TYR A 73 0.47 6.39 1.97
CA TYR A 73 1.63 7.17 1.56
C TYR A 73 2.91 6.50 2.05
N ASP A 74 3.87 6.31 1.15
CA ASP A 74 5.23 5.87 1.45
C ASP A 74 6.13 7.09 1.73
N MET A 75 6.51 7.28 2.99
CA MET A 75 7.36 8.39 3.41
C MET A 75 8.80 8.27 2.88
N ASP A 76 9.28 7.08 2.51
CA ASP A 76 10.65 6.90 2.01
C ASP A 76 10.78 7.22 0.52
N LYS A 77 9.66 7.26 -0.20
CA LYS A 77 9.63 7.54 -1.64
C LYS A 77 8.77 8.74 -2.02
N GLY A 78 8.08 9.31 -1.04
CA GLY A 78 7.19 10.45 -1.24
C GLY A 78 6.09 10.10 -2.24
N SER A 79 5.51 8.91 -2.12
CA SER A 79 4.61 8.32 -3.13
C SER A 79 3.35 7.78 -2.51
N ILE A 80 2.25 7.81 -3.26
CA ILE A 80 1.04 7.07 -2.89
C ILE A 80 1.16 5.68 -3.51
N VAL A 81 0.97 4.65 -2.69
CA VAL A 81 1.15 3.25 -3.09
C VAL A 81 -0.16 2.48 -3.20
N ALA A 82 -1.20 2.95 -2.50
CA ALA A 82 -2.54 2.40 -2.54
C ALA A 82 -3.60 3.50 -2.36
N LEU A 83 -4.74 3.36 -3.02
CA LEU A 83 -5.96 4.16 -2.88
C LEU A 83 -7.15 3.20 -2.87
N TRP A 84 -8.08 3.34 -1.93
CA TRP A 84 -9.24 2.44 -1.86
C TRP A 84 -10.50 3.12 -1.34
N LYS A 85 -11.64 2.51 -1.66
CA LYS A 85 -12.94 2.81 -1.07
C LYS A 85 -13.38 1.66 -0.18
N GLY A 86 -14.02 1.97 0.95
CA GLY A 86 -14.58 0.98 1.88
C GLY A 86 -14.23 1.29 3.33
N ASP A 87 -13.99 0.25 4.11
CA ASP A 87 -13.51 0.38 5.48
C ASP A 87 -12.00 0.66 5.51
N PHE A 88 -11.50 1.12 6.65
CA PHE A 88 -10.14 1.63 6.72
C PHE A 88 -9.09 0.52 6.82
N LEU A 89 -8.83 -0.03 8.00
CA LEU A 89 -7.74 -1.01 8.18
C LEU A 89 -8.12 -2.21 9.05
N ASN A 90 -7.52 -3.34 8.73
CA ASN A 90 -7.40 -4.50 9.61
C ASN A 90 -5.98 -4.53 10.18
N ALA A 91 -5.84 -4.27 11.48
CA ALA A 91 -4.60 -4.26 12.22
C ALA A 91 -4.36 -5.57 13.01
N SER A 92 -5.14 -6.63 12.77
CA SER A 92 -5.08 -7.87 13.57
C SER A 92 -3.66 -8.43 13.68
N SER A 93 -2.92 -8.53 12.58
CA SER A 93 -1.52 -9.04 12.56
C SER A 93 -0.51 -8.19 13.32
N MET A 94 -0.89 -6.97 13.72
CA MET A 94 -0.06 -6.12 14.58
C MET A 94 -0.21 -6.49 16.06
N TRP A 95 -1.34 -7.07 16.46
CA TRP A 95 -1.71 -7.32 17.86
C TRP A 95 -1.77 -8.82 18.19
N ILE A 96 -2.28 -9.60 17.26
CA ILE A 96 -2.51 -11.05 17.33
C ILE A 96 -1.43 -11.73 16.49
N GLU A 97 -0.71 -12.68 17.07
CA GLU A 97 0.28 -13.51 16.37
C GLU A 97 1.26 -12.65 15.52
N ARG A 98 1.95 -11.73 16.21
CA ARG A 98 2.72 -10.58 15.67
C ARG A 98 3.93 -10.91 14.77
N GLY A 99 3.98 -12.09 14.14
CA GLY A 99 5.05 -12.46 13.21
C GLY A 99 5.07 -11.62 11.92
N ASP A 100 3.92 -11.07 11.52
CA ASP A 100 3.76 -10.31 10.28
C ASP A 100 3.83 -8.78 10.50
N GLY A 101 3.08 -8.26 11.49
CA GLY A 101 3.17 -6.85 11.91
C GLY A 101 2.67 -5.80 10.91
N SER A 102 2.14 -6.20 9.75
CA SER A 102 1.52 -5.29 8.77
C SER A 102 0.04 -5.10 9.04
N SER A 103 -0.53 -3.97 8.59
CA SER A 103 -1.98 -3.82 8.48
C SER A 103 -2.45 -4.19 7.08
N ARG A 104 -3.74 -4.53 6.92
CA ARG A 104 -4.36 -4.80 5.62
C ARG A 104 -5.45 -3.78 5.34
N VAL A 105 -5.50 -3.27 4.10
CA VAL A 105 -6.61 -2.43 3.63
C VAL A 105 -7.93 -3.21 3.70
N ARG A 106 -9.03 -2.54 4.03
CA ARG A 106 -10.37 -3.14 4.05
C ARG A 106 -11.27 -2.56 2.96
N GLY A 107 -10.97 -2.88 1.71
CA GLY A 107 -11.79 -2.45 0.58
C GLY A 107 -11.21 -2.88 -0.75
N LYS A 108 -11.82 -2.41 -1.84
CA LYS A 108 -11.26 -2.63 -3.18
C LYS A 108 -10.15 -1.59 -3.41
N ALA A 109 -8.91 -2.02 -3.24
CA ALA A 109 -7.75 -1.16 -3.39
C ALA A 109 -7.19 -1.17 -4.82
N THR A 110 -6.91 0.02 -5.32
CA THR A 110 -6.04 0.27 -6.45
C THR A 110 -4.61 0.42 -5.92
N TYR A 111 -3.72 -0.48 -6.34
CA TYR A 111 -2.29 -0.43 -6.02
C TYR A 111 -1.50 0.10 -7.21
N PHE A 112 -0.57 1.02 -6.98
CA PHE A 112 0.15 1.73 -8.05
C PHE A 112 1.46 1.04 -8.48
N GLY A 113 1.55 -0.28 -8.27
CA GLY A 113 2.71 -1.09 -8.65
C GLY A 113 3.83 -1.10 -7.61
N LYS A 114 5.08 -1.21 -8.08
CA LYS A 114 6.27 -1.23 -7.23
C LYS A 114 6.56 0.15 -6.63
N MET A 115 7.09 0.16 -5.42
CA MET A 115 7.52 1.39 -4.74
C MET A 115 8.58 2.13 -5.55
N ALA A 116 8.39 3.42 -5.76
CA ALA A 116 9.32 4.27 -6.49
C ALA A 116 9.10 5.74 -6.15
N LEU A 117 10.10 6.57 -6.40
CA LEU A 117 10.02 8.00 -6.14
C LEU A 117 8.93 8.66 -6.98
N THR A 118 8.16 9.59 -6.39
CA THR A 118 7.26 10.45 -7.18
C THR A 118 8.04 11.49 -7.98
N LEU A 119 9.09 12.08 -7.40
CA LEU A 119 9.94 13.09 -8.03
C LEU A 119 11.32 12.53 -8.35
N ASN A 120 11.80 12.77 -9.55
CA ASN A 120 13.12 12.30 -10.00
C ASN A 120 13.78 13.31 -10.95
N LYS A 121 15.09 13.16 -11.18
CA LYS A 121 15.80 13.80 -12.30
C LYS A 121 16.07 12.75 -13.36
N LEU A 122 15.78 13.08 -14.62
CA LEU A 122 16.02 12.22 -15.76
C LEU A 122 17.17 12.81 -16.59
N SER A 123 18.12 11.98 -16.99
CA SER A 123 19.22 12.40 -17.87
C SER A 123 18.75 12.62 -19.31
N ASN A 124 17.73 11.89 -19.74
CA ASN A 124 17.03 12.04 -21.01
C ASN A 124 15.63 11.39 -20.93
N ASP A 125 14.87 11.45 -22.02
CA ASP A 125 13.53 10.91 -22.16
C ASP A 125 13.45 9.37 -22.05
N GLN A 126 14.54 8.66 -22.37
CA GLN A 126 14.66 7.19 -22.28
C GLN A 126 15.23 6.70 -20.94
N ALA A 127 15.60 7.61 -20.02
CA ALA A 127 16.20 7.23 -18.76
C ALA A 127 15.21 6.46 -17.88
N THR A 128 15.66 5.30 -17.37
CA THR A 128 14.90 4.48 -16.40
C THR A 128 14.53 5.31 -15.18
N TRP A 129 13.28 5.19 -14.74
CA TRP A 129 12.85 5.84 -13.51
C TRP A 129 13.48 5.15 -12.29
N SER A 130 14.37 5.86 -11.55
CA SER A 130 14.98 5.26 -10.37
C SER A 130 13.93 5.01 -9.29
N ALA A 131 13.91 3.78 -8.79
CA ALA A 131 13.13 3.41 -7.61
C ALA A 131 13.88 3.70 -6.30
N ASP A 132 15.20 3.88 -6.34
CA ASP A 132 16.03 4.13 -5.17
C ASP A 132 16.16 5.64 -4.87
N THR A 133 16.63 5.95 -3.66
CA THR A 133 16.90 7.31 -3.20
C THR A 133 18.38 7.69 -3.34
N SER A 134 19.22 6.82 -3.91
CA SER A 134 20.66 7.03 -4.00
C SER A 134 20.98 8.25 -4.85
N GLY A 135 21.87 9.12 -4.36
CA GLY A 135 22.25 10.37 -5.05
C GLY A 135 21.16 11.44 -5.08
N THR A 136 19.95 11.16 -4.59
CA THR A 136 18.85 12.14 -4.56
C THR A 136 18.88 13.04 -3.33
N LYS A 137 19.62 12.64 -2.28
CA LYS A 137 19.55 13.24 -0.93
C LYS A 137 18.12 13.27 -0.38
N TYR A 138 17.30 12.29 -0.76
CA TYR A 138 15.93 12.16 -0.27
C TYR A 138 15.94 12.04 1.26
N LYS A 139 15.16 12.89 1.93
CA LYS A 139 15.02 12.87 3.38
C LYS A 139 13.59 13.22 3.78
N PRO A 140 12.79 12.30 4.34
CA PRO A 140 11.50 12.67 4.90
C PRO A 140 11.72 13.57 6.11
N THR A 141 10.92 14.63 6.21
CA THR A 141 10.95 15.59 7.33
C THR A 141 9.66 15.59 8.14
N GLY A 142 8.82 14.55 7.97
CA GLY A 142 7.57 14.37 8.70
C GLY A 142 6.34 14.82 7.92
N TYR A 143 5.29 15.18 8.64
CA TYR A 143 4.08 15.79 8.10
C TYR A 143 3.47 16.76 9.11
N LYS A 144 2.74 17.76 8.62
CA LYS A 144 1.91 18.64 9.45
C LYS A 144 0.44 18.33 9.20
N LEU A 145 -0.35 18.27 10.27
CA LEU A 145 -1.80 18.14 10.17
C LEU A 145 -2.42 19.52 9.97
N ASP A 146 -3.41 19.60 9.08
CA ASP A 146 -4.32 20.75 9.05
C ASP A 146 -5.40 20.62 10.14
N ASP A 147 -6.24 21.65 10.27
CA ASP A 147 -7.29 21.72 11.30
C ASP A 147 -8.36 20.62 11.13
N THR A 148 -8.36 19.92 10.00
CA THR A 148 -9.25 18.78 9.73
C THR A 148 -8.58 17.43 10.02
N GLY A 149 -7.33 17.42 10.46
CA GLY A 149 -6.56 16.21 10.76
C GLY A 149 -5.91 15.56 9.53
N LEU A 150 -5.91 16.20 8.36
CA LEU A 150 -5.28 15.65 7.16
C LEU A 150 -3.80 16.04 7.06
N PRO A 151 -2.91 15.12 6.66
CA PRO A 151 -1.50 15.41 6.59
C PRO A 151 -1.13 16.18 5.31
N THR A 152 -0.12 17.04 5.47
CA THR A 152 0.75 17.50 4.40
C THR A 152 2.13 16.92 4.67
N PHE A 153 2.57 15.98 3.83
CA PHE A 153 3.86 15.32 3.95
C PHE A 153 4.97 16.24 3.49
N MET A 154 6.13 16.15 4.14
CA MET A 154 7.27 17.01 3.87
C MET A 154 8.53 16.17 3.68
N TYR A 155 9.32 16.50 2.67
CA TYR A 155 10.60 15.85 2.41
C TYR A 155 11.56 16.77 1.66
N GLN A 156 12.85 16.46 1.73
CA GLN A 156 13.88 17.09 0.90
C GLN A 156 14.24 16.14 -0.24
N ILE A 157 14.47 16.64 -1.45
CA ILE A 157 15.03 15.86 -2.56
C ILE A 157 15.77 16.80 -3.52
N TYR A 158 16.94 16.43 -4.01
CA TYR A 158 17.78 17.25 -4.90
C TYR A 158 18.02 18.70 -4.43
N GLY A 159 17.99 18.93 -3.12
CA GLY A 159 18.15 20.27 -2.53
C GLY A 159 16.89 21.14 -2.55
N VAL A 160 15.72 20.62 -2.96
CA VAL A 160 14.43 21.31 -2.82
C VAL A 160 13.64 20.76 -1.62
N GLN A 161 12.88 21.64 -0.97
CA GLN A 161 11.94 21.28 0.10
C GLN A 161 10.57 21.04 -0.51
N VAL A 162 10.02 19.85 -0.37
CA VAL A 162 8.74 19.46 -0.97
C VAL A 162 7.66 19.37 0.10
N SER A 163 6.48 19.90 -0.22
CA SER A 163 5.23 19.68 0.51
C SER A 163 4.24 18.93 -0.38
N ASP A 164 3.66 17.85 0.13
CA ASP A 164 2.80 16.92 -0.61
C ASP A 164 1.50 16.70 0.16
N ALA A 165 0.42 17.27 -0.36
CA ALA A 165 -0.90 17.25 0.26
C ALA A 165 -1.85 16.46 -0.64
N SER A 166 -2.53 15.47 -0.06
CA SER A 166 -3.62 14.74 -0.74
C SER A 166 -4.92 14.93 0.02
N ARG A 167 -6.00 15.20 -0.72
CA ARG A 167 -7.34 15.48 -0.17
C ARG A 167 -8.37 14.65 -0.91
N VAL A 168 -9.37 14.13 -0.20
CA VAL A 168 -10.45 13.37 -0.81
C VAL A 168 -11.27 14.29 -1.72
N LEU A 169 -11.60 13.81 -2.92
CA LEU A 169 -12.48 14.50 -3.85
C LEU A 169 -13.94 14.46 -3.38
N PRO A 170 -14.77 15.42 -3.80
CA PRO A 170 -16.22 15.32 -3.64
C PRO A 170 -16.76 13.97 -4.15
N ASN A 171 -17.90 13.55 -3.59
CA ASN A 171 -18.59 12.29 -3.93
C ASN A 171 -17.73 11.01 -3.79
N SER A 172 -16.63 11.08 -3.03
CA SER A 172 -15.72 9.94 -2.83
C SER A 172 -15.19 9.37 -4.15
N GLU A 173 -14.92 10.23 -5.13
CA GLU A 173 -14.44 9.85 -6.47
C GLU A 173 -12.96 9.46 -6.50
N GLY A 174 -12.20 9.85 -5.48
CA GLY A 174 -10.77 9.60 -5.40
C GLY A 174 -10.07 10.67 -4.56
N ILE A 175 -8.86 11.06 -4.95
CA ILE A 175 -8.07 12.09 -4.26
C ILE A 175 -7.52 13.13 -5.22
N LYS A 176 -7.44 14.39 -4.76
CA LYS A 176 -6.67 15.46 -5.37
C LYS A 176 -5.34 15.59 -4.62
N ARG A 177 -4.23 15.50 -5.35
CA ARG A 177 -2.87 15.62 -4.84
C ARG A 177 -2.23 16.90 -5.35
N GLU A 178 -1.66 17.67 -4.43
CA GLU A 178 -0.87 18.87 -4.70
C GLU A 178 0.55 18.67 -4.16
N ILE A 179 1.53 18.82 -5.04
CA ILE A 179 2.96 18.76 -4.72
C ILE A 179 3.55 20.13 -5.01
N THR A 180 4.13 20.75 -4.01
CA THR A 180 4.82 22.04 -4.13
C THR A 180 6.27 21.90 -3.67
N ALA A 181 7.17 22.66 -4.28
CA ALA A 181 8.56 22.70 -3.89
C ALA A 181 9.05 24.13 -3.67
N GLN A 182 9.87 24.30 -2.63
CA GLN A 182 10.63 25.52 -2.35
C GLN A 182 12.10 25.25 -2.73
N GLY A 183 12.65 26.13 -3.57
CA GLY A 183 13.97 25.97 -4.18
C GLY A 183 13.90 25.72 -5.69
N ALA A 184 15.06 25.57 -6.33
CA ALA A 184 15.15 25.41 -7.79
C ALA A 184 14.89 23.96 -8.22
N ALA A 185 13.66 23.67 -8.68
CA ALA A 185 13.25 22.36 -9.20
C ALA A 185 13.75 22.07 -10.64
N THR A 186 14.99 22.47 -10.97
CA THR A 186 15.52 22.39 -12.32
C THR A 186 15.76 20.94 -12.76
N GLY A 187 15.23 20.58 -13.94
CA GLY A 187 15.39 19.26 -14.55
C GLY A 187 14.69 18.13 -13.79
N MET A 188 13.73 18.49 -12.92
CA MET A 188 12.92 17.51 -12.19
C MET A 188 11.68 17.11 -12.97
N TYR A 189 11.24 15.89 -12.74
CA TYR A 189 10.04 15.30 -13.30
C TYR A 189 9.25 14.63 -12.19
N ALA A 190 7.93 14.53 -12.38
CA ALA A 190 7.03 13.75 -11.57
C ALA A 190 6.49 12.57 -12.39
N ARG A 191 6.53 11.35 -11.84
CA ARG A 191 5.87 10.18 -12.44
C ARG A 191 4.52 9.97 -11.78
N LEU A 192 3.45 10.07 -12.58
CA LEU A 192 2.08 9.99 -12.08
C LEU A 192 1.51 8.58 -12.20
N ALA A 193 1.97 7.80 -13.18
CA ALA A 193 1.60 6.39 -13.35
C ALA A 193 2.74 5.59 -14.00
N SER A 194 2.77 4.29 -13.70
CA SER A 194 3.48 3.24 -14.44
C SER A 194 2.48 2.09 -14.65
N ALA A 195 2.27 1.66 -15.91
CA ALA A 195 1.22 0.72 -16.26
C ALA A 195 1.53 0.02 -17.59
N LYS A 196 0.82 -1.06 -17.92
CA LYS A 196 0.97 -1.71 -19.24
C LYS A 196 0.44 -0.82 -20.35
N GLN A 197 -0.66 -0.13 -20.08
CA GLN A 197 -1.29 0.78 -21.02
C GLN A 197 -1.76 2.06 -20.34
N ILE A 198 -1.51 3.20 -20.99
CA ILE A 198 -1.95 4.53 -20.60
C ILE A 198 -2.58 5.17 -21.82
N VAL A 199 -3.86 5.50 -21.73
CA VAL A 199 -4.62 6.08 -22.85
C VAL A 199 -5.03 7.50 -22.51
N LYS A 200 -4.67 8.45 -23.37
CA LYS A 200 -5.19 9.82 -23.32
C LYS A 200 -6.65 9.82 -23.78
N VAL A 201 -7.55 10.19 -22.88
CA VAL A 201 -9.01 10.29 -23.15
C VAL A 201 -9.37 11.70 -23.61
N SER A 202 -8.77 12.71 -22.97
CA SER A 202 -8.89 14.13 -23.35
C SER A 202 -7.59 14.86 -23.00
N GLU A 203 -7.52 16.18 -23.18
CA GLU A 203 -6.30 16.95 -22.88
C GLU A 203 -5.77 16.73 -21.47
N ALA A 204 -6.68 16.69 -20.48
CA ALA A 204 -6.36 16.58 -19.07
C ALA A 204 -6.65 15.20 -18.46
N LEU A 205 -7.27 14.26 -19.18
CA LEU A 205 -7.72 12.98 -18.63
C LEU A 205 -7.02 11.77 -19.27
N TYR A 206 -6.47 10.92 -18.42
CA TYR A 206 -5.73 9.71 -18.80
C TYR A 206 -6.31 8.50 -18.08
N THR A 207 -6.56 7.42 -18.81
CA THR A 207 -7.00 6.13 -18.24
C THR A 207 -5.80 5.20 -18.12
N ILE A 208 -5.70 4.50 -16.98
CA ILE A 208 -4.59 3.61 -16.66
C ILE A 208 -5.04 2.15 -16.66
N ASP A 209 -4.30 1.30 -17.37
CA ASP A 209 -4.62 -0.09 -17.69
C ASP A 209 -6.08 -0.24 -18.18
N ASP A 210 -6.73 -1.38 -17.91
CA ASP A 210 -8.13 -1.64 -18.28
C ASP A 210 -9.10 -0.87 -17.36
N LYS A 211 -9.02 0.47 -17.41
CA LYS A 211 -9.78 1.40 -16.56
C LYS A 211 -9.65 1.10 -15.07
N ALA A 212 -8.44 0.73 -14.64
CA ALA A 212 -8.16 0.45 -13.24
C ALA A 212 -8.29 1.71 -12.36
N TYR A 213 -7.98 2.87 -12.95
CA TYR A 213 -8.17 4.21 -12.41
C TYR A 213 -7.92 5.25 -13.51
N GLN A 214 -8.20 6.52 -13.20
CA GLN A 214 -7.91 7.66 -14.07
C GLN A 214 -7.03 8.69 -13.37
N ILE A 215 -6.23 9.40 -14.18
CA ILE A 215 -5.47 10.58 -13.76
C ILE A 215 -6.05 11.79 -14.49
N ARG A 216 -6.50 12.78 -13.71
CA ARG A 216 -6.97 14.07 -14.23
C ARG A 216 -6.00 15.17 -13.82
N LEU A 217 -5.44 15.88 -14.78
CA LEU A 217 -4.49 16.96 -14.56
C LEU A 217 -5.22 18.30 -14.36
N ASP A 218 -4.69 19.17 -13.50
CA ASP A 218 -5.13 20.57 -13.44
C ASP A 218 -4.52 21.36 -14.62
N ASP A 219 -5.06 22.55 -14.89
CA ASP A 219 -4.68 23.39 -16.03
C ASP A 219 -3.17 23.72 -16.07
N GLY A 220 -2.61 23.77 -17.28
CA GLY A 220 -1.21 24.11 -17.51
C GLY A 220 -0.21 22.97 -17.27
N VAL A 221 -0.67 21.80 -16.84
CA VAL A 221 0.16 20.60 -16.71
C VAL A 221 0.26 19.89 -18.06
N VAL A 222 1.47 19.77 -18.59
CA VAL A 222 1.74 19.08 -19.87
C VAL A 222 2.47 17.77 -19.60
N PRO A 223 1.79 16.62 -19.72
CA PRO A 223 2.41 15.32 -19.50
C PRO A 223 3.05 14.75 -20.79
N VAL A 224 3.88 13.74 -20.59
CA VAL A 224 4.44 12.88 -21.63
C VAL A 224 4.11 11.43 -21.26
N ILE A 225 3.55 10.68 -22.21
CA ILE A 225 3.48 9.23 -22.13
C ILE A 225 4.75 8.70 -22.80
N ARG A 226 5.54 7.92 -22.08
CA ARG A 226 6.78 7.31 -22.59
C ARG A 226 6.80 5.82 -22.37
N LEU A 227 7.59 5.11 -23.17
CA LEU A 227 7.85 3.69 -22.96
C LEU A 227 8.82 3.50 -21.78
N SER A 228 8.65 2.39 -21.06
CA SER A 228 9.57 1.93 -20.02
C SER A 228 9.73 0.41 -20.10
N ALA A 229 10.67 -0.14 -19.33
CA ALA A 229 10.84 -1.59 -19.22
C ALA A 229 9.60 -2.31 -18.66
N GLU A 230 8.73 -1.60 -17.94
CA GLU A 230 7.52 -2.16 -17.30
C GLU A 230 6.23 -1.82 -18.08
N GLY A 231 6.34 -1.16 -19.23
CA GLY A 231 5.21 -0.77 -20.09
C GLY A 231 5.28 0.71 -20.49
N GLN A 232 4.40 1.51 -19.91
CA GLN A 232 4.27 2.94 -20.16
C GLN A 232 4.33 3.72 -18.84
N GLU A 233 4.87 4.93 -18.90
CA GLU A 233 4.86 5.87 -17.79
C GLU A 233 4.20 7.19 -18.21
N LEU A 234 3.38 7.75 -17.33
CA LEU A 234 2.87 9.11 -17.45
C LEU A 234 3.76 10.03 -16.60
N VAL A 235 4.54 10.89 -17.26
CA VAL A 235 5.55 11.75 -16.63
C VAL A 235 5.25 13.21 -16.92
N VAL A 236 5.50 14.08 -15.95
CA VAL A 236 5.30 15.53 -16.06
C VAL A 236 6.59 16.26 -15.71
N PRO A 237 7.05 17.25 -16.50
CA PRO A 237 8.10 18.17 -16.06
C PRO A 237 7.67 18.94 -14.81
N PHE A 238 8.40 18.77 -13.71
CA PHE A 238 8.05 19.37 -12.43
C PHE A 238 8.74 20.73 -12.26
N LYS A 239 7.96 21.81 -12.30
CA LYS A 239 8.44 23.21 -12.21
C LYS A 239 8.10 23.87 -10.87
N GLY A 240 8.08 23.10 -9.79
CA GLY A 240 7.86 23.58 -8.42
C GLY A 240 6.41 23.52 -7.93
N LYS A 241 5.42 23.37 -8.81
CA LYS A 241 4.04 23.03 -8.43
C LYS A 241 3.47 22.01 -9.41
N LEU A 242 2.74 21.04 -8.89
CA LEU A 242 1.97 20.07 -9.65
C LEU A 242 0.71 19.73 -8.88
N THR A 243 -0.44 19.81 -9.55
CA THR A 243 -1.72 19.42 -8.99
C THR A 243 -2.43 18.48 -9.97
N TYR A 244 -2.94 17.37 -9.45
CA TYR A 244 -3.69 16.38 -10.24
C TYR A 244 -4.61 15.57 -9.33
N SER A 245 -5.51 14.81 -9.95
CA SER A 245 -6.43 13.89 -9.27
C SER A 245 -6.15 12.46 -9.68
N ILE A 246 -6.26 11.53 -8.73
CA ILE A 246 -6.35 10.09 -8.96
C ILE A 246 -7.79 9.68 -8.66
N ILE A 247 -8.49 9.16 -9.66
CA ILE A 247 -9.93 8.88 -9.65
C ILE A 247 -10.12 7.38 -9.86
N PHE A 248 -11.07 6.77 -9.14
CA PHE A 248 -11.40 5.34 -9.29
C PHE A 248 -11.79 4.93 -10.71
#